data_AF-A0A1Y3BL33-F1
#
_entry.id   AF-A0A1Y3BL33-F1
#
_cell.length_a   1.000
_cell.length_b   1.000
_cell.length_c   1.000
_cell.angle_alpha   90.00
_cell.angle_beta   90.00
_cell.angle_gamma   90.00
#
_symmetry.space_group_name_H-M   'P 1'
#
loop_
_entity.id
_entity.type
_entity.pdbx_description
1 polymer ?
#
loop_
_entity_poly.entity_id
_entity_poly.type
_entity_poly.pdbx_seq_one_letter_code
_entity_poly.pdbx_strand_id
1 'polypeptide(L)'
;MSGMTSQPSMGAIVASLERTEYDTQMDLSHISAYSAFWEQTRTLYAPFECTTTMKSGNSDVYLNEIPGGQYTNLQFQAYSLGLESRFQQVKKAYAEANKLLGDLIKVTPSSKVVGDFAQFMVQNNLTASDVEQKAEELSFPSSVVEFMQGFIGK
;
A
#
# COMPACT_ATOMS: atom_id res chain seq x y z
N MET A 1 14.95 -3.57 8.36
CA MET A 1 13.51 -3.97 8.33
C MET A 1 12.53 -2.81 8.55
N SER A 2 12.99 -1.57 8.79
CA SER A 2 12.15 -0.37 8.95
C SER A 2 12.20 0.54 7.70
N GLY A 3 11.35 1.56 7.67
CA GLY A 3 11.31 2.59 6.63
C GLY A 3 10.51 2.18 5.39
N MET A 4 10.37 3.12 4.46
CA MET A 4 9.52 2.99 3.26
C MET A 4 8.06 2.69 3.65
N THR A 5 7.55 1.50 3.34
CA THR A 5 6.20 1.06 3.69
C THR A 5 6.12 0.27 5.00
N SER A 6 7.27 0.05 5.65
CA SER A 6 7.38 -0.53 6.98
C SER A 6 7.28 0.55 8.07
N GLN A 7 7.33 0.12 9.33
CA GLN A 7 7.34 1.00 10.48
C GLN A 7 8.61 1.90 10.50
N PRO A 8 8.59 3.02 11.24
CA PRO A 8 9.76 3.85 11.45
C PRO A 8 10.94 3.09 12.06
N SER A 9 12.15 3.65 11.95
CA SER A 9 13.34 3.02 12.53
C SER A 9 13.28 3.05 14.05
N MET A 10 13.37 1.86 14.66
CA MET A 10 13.47 1.70 16.11
C MET A 10 14.65 2.49 16.67
N GLY A 11 15.84 2.34 16.07
CA GLY A 11 17.04 3.04 16.52
C GLY A 11 16.93 4.56 16.38
N ALA A 12 16.27 5.06 15.33
CA ALA A 12 16.05 6.49 15.17
C ALA A 12 15.10 7.05 16.24
N ILE A 13 14.00 6.35 16.54
CA ILE A 13 13.07 6.75 17.60
C ILE A 13 13.79 6.74 18.96
N VAL A 14 14.43 5.63 19.32
CA VAL A 14 15.15 5.48 20.60
C VAL A 14 16.20 6.58 20.76
N ALA A 15 17.04 6.81 19.75
CA ALA A 15 18.05 7.86 19.80
C ALA A 15 17.45 9.28 19.89
N SER A 16 16.30 9.53 19.24
CA SER A 16 15.64 10.85 19.28
C SER A 16 15.01 11.19 20.64
N LEU A 17 14.71 10.17 21.45
CA LEU A 17 14.09 10.32 22.77
C LEU A 17 15.12 10.29 23.91
N GLU A 18 16.38 9.99 23.63
CA GLU A 18 17.45 9.96 24.64
C GLU A 18 17.54 11.31 25.36
N ARG A 19 17.64 11.29 26.69
CA ARG A 19 17.76 12.50 27.55
C ARG A 19 16.53 13.41 27.54
N THR A 20 15.39 12.90 27.12
CA THR A 20 14.08 13.55 27.27
C THR A 20 13.29 12.88 28.41
N GLU A 21 12.13 13.43 28.76
CA GLU A 21 11.21 12.77 29.69
C GLU A 21 10.64 11.44 29.15
N TYR A 22 10.74 11.21 27.83
CA TYR A 22 10.27 10.02 27.13
C TYR A 22 11.39 9.02 26.84
N ASP A 23 12.53 9.12 27.54
CA ASP A 23 13.67 8.22 27.34
C ASP A 23 13.25 6.75 27.51
N THR A 24 13.50 5.95 26.47
CA THR A 24 13.12 4.54 26.42
C THR A 24 14.01 3.63 27.28
N GLN A 25 15.17 4.12 27.73
CA GLN A 25 16.19 3.37 28.46
C GLN A 25 16.73 2.13 27.72
N MET A 26 16.52 2.06 26.40
CA MET A 26 17.02 0.98 25.56
C MET A 26 18.46 1.23 25.12
N ASP A 27 19.31 0.23 25.26
CA ASP A 27 20.71 0.31 24.82
C ASP A 27 20.81 0.26 23.28
N LEU A 28 21.33 1.34 22.68
CA LEU A 28 21.54 1.45 21.23
C LEU A 28 22.50 0.39 20.68
N SER A 29 23.44 -0.13 21.49
CA SER A 29 24.33 -1.21 21.08
C SER A 29 23.57 -2.52 20.86
N HIS A 30 22.59 -2.84 21.71
CA HIS A 30 21.70 -3.99 21.54
C HIS A 30 20.80 -3.83 20.31
N ILE A 31 20.27 -2.62 20.08
CA ILE A 31 19.45 -2.34 18.89
C ILE A 31 20.27 -2.48 17.60
N SER A 32 21.52 -2.03 17.61
CA SER A 32 22.45 -2.19 16.49
C SER A 32 22.72 -3.67 16.19
N ALA A 33 23.03 -4.48 17.20
CA ALA A 33 23.21 -5.92 17.05
C ALA A 33 21.95 -6.63 16.53
N TYR A 34 20.77 -6.24 17.03
CA TYR A 34 19.48 -6.72 16.55
C TYR A 34 19.25 -6.38 15.06
N SER A 35 19.59 -5.16 14.64
CA SER A 35 19.49 -4.75 13.24
C SER A 35 20.45 -5.54 12.34
N ALA A 36 21.69 -5.79 12.79
CA ALA A 36 22.69 -6.55 12.04
C ALA A 36 22.28 -8.02 11.81
N PHE A 37 21.60 -8.63 12.77
CA PHE A 37 20.98 -9.95 12.59
C PHE A 37 19.95 -9.91 11.46
N TRP A 38 18.99 -8.98 11.54
CA TRP A 38 17.92 -8.87 10.55
C TRP A 38 18.40 -8.47 9.15
N GLU A 39 19.48 -7.70 9.05
CA GLU A 39 20.12 -7.39 7.77
C GLU A 39 20.60 -8.66 7.08
N GLN A 40 21.27 -9.56 7.80
CA GLN A 40 21.70 -10.84 7.26
C GLN A 40 20.51 -11.76 6.96
N THR A 41 19.56 -11.90 7.88
CA THR A 41 18.36 -12.73 7.67
C THR A 41 17.56 -12.28 6.45
N ARG A 42 17.43 -10.98 6.23
CA ARG A 42 16.72 -10.41 5.07
C ARG A 42 17.27 -10.90 3.73
N THR A 43 18.58 -11.15 3.63
CA THR A 43 19.19 -11.66 2.39
C THR A 43 18.64 -13.01 1.95
N LEU A 44 18.16 -13.84 2.89
CA LEU A 44 17.53 -15.13 2.60
C LEU A 44 16.19 -14.99 1.85
N TYR A 45 15.57 -13.80 1.94
CA TYR A 45 14.27 -13.49 1.33
C TYR A 45 14.41 -12.64 0.06
N ALA A 46 15.60 -12.60 -0.55
CA ALA A 46 15.87 -11.83 -1.77
C ALA A 46 14.80 -11.97 -2.89
N PRO A 47 14.21 -13.16 -3.15
CA PRO A 47 13.15 -13.28 -4.16
C PRO A 47 11.86 -12.48 -3.88
N PHE A 48 11.64 -12.07 -2.63
CA PHE A 48 10.44 -11.36 -2.18
C PHE A 48 10.71 -9.89 -1.85
N GLU A 49 11.93 -9.40 -2.13
CA GLU A 49 12.33 -8.05 -1.78
C GLU A 49 11.57 -6.99 -2.57
N CYS A 50 10.78 -6.18 -1.87
CA CYS A 50 10.14 -5.00 -2.47
C CYS A 50 11.16 -3.96 -2.95
N THR A 51 12.40 -4.01 -2.45
CA THR A 51 13.46 -3.06 -2.84
C THR A 51 13.95 -3.25 -4.27
N THR A 52 13.55 -4.34 -4.94
CA THR A 52 13.79 -4.55 -6.36
C THR A 52 13.09 -3.48 -7.22
N THR A 53 11.89 -3.06 -6.82
CA THR A 53 11.06 -2.07 -7.55
C THR A 53 10.85 -0.77 -6.77
N MET A 54 11.00 -0.78 -5.45
CA MET A 54 10.79 0.39 -4.59
C MET A 54 12.10 0.82 -3.91
N LYS A 55 12.59 2.02 -4.23
CA LYS A 55 13.86 2.53 -3.69
C LYS A 55 13.72 3.53 -2.54
N SER A 56 12.51 4.04 -2.32
CA SER A 56 12.23 5.06 -1.30
C SER A 56 10.77 5.01 -0.87
N GLY A 57 10.45 5.71 0.23
CA GLY A 57 9.07 6.11 0.49
C GLY A 57 8.56 7.12 -0.54
N ASN A 58 7.26 7.40 -0.53
CA ASN A 58 6.63 8.33 -1.44
C ASN A 58 5.57 9.18 -0.73
N SER A 59 5.61 10.49 -0.92
CA SER A 59 4.68 11.43 -0.30
C SER A 59 3.29 11.45 -0.95
N ASP A 60 3.14 10.85 -2.15
CA ASP A 60 1.83 10.74 -2.79
C ASP A 60 0.83 9.86 -2.03
N VAL A 61 1.28 9.16 -0.97
CA VAL A 61 0.39 8.48 -0.03
C VAL A 61 -0.66 9.41 0.57
N TYR A 62 -0.37 10.72 0.69
CA TYR A 62 -1.35 11.71 1.13
C TYR A 62 -2.42 12.05 0.09
N LEU A 63 -2.28 11.55 -1.14
CA LEU A 63 -3.25 11.70 -2.22
C LEU A 63 -4.02 10.41 -2.48
N ASN A 64 -3.30 9.27 -2.53
CA ASN A 64 -3.88 7.98 -2.86
C ASN A 64 -4.33 7.18 -1.63
N GLU A 65 -3.78 7.47 -0.45
CA GLU A 65 -4.09 6.81 0.82
C GLU A 65 -3.99 5.28 0.75
N ILE A 66 -3.09 4.76 -0.08
CA ILE A 66 -2.83 3.32 -0.19
C ILE A 66 -2.06 2.88 1.07
N PRO A 67 -2.56 1.92 1.85
CA PRO A 67 -1.85 1.40 3.03
C PRO A 67 -0.49 0.81 2.66
N GLY A 68 0.52 0.97 3.53
CA GLY A 68 1.90 0.59 3.23
C GLY A 68 2.07 -0.85 2.71
N GLY A 69 1.50 -1.83 3.41
CA GLY A 69 1.56 -3.25 2.97
C GLY A 69 0.85 -3.50 1.63
N GLN A 70 -0.20 -2.73 1.32
CA GLN A 70 -0.86 -2.81 0.03
C GLN A 70 -0.03 -2.11 -1.07
N TYR A 71 0.66 -1.01 -0.77
CA TYR A 71 1.39 -0.24 -1.77
C TYR A 71 2.44 -1.10 -2.50
N THR A 72 3.26 -1.83 -1.74
CA THR A 72 4.28 -2.73 -2.33
C THR A 72 3.66 -3.88 -3.10
N ASN A 73 2.56 -4.43 -2.59
CA ASN A 73 1.85 -5.52 -3.26
C ASN A 73 1.20 -5.05 -4.57
N LEU A 74 0.58 -3.86 -4.57
CA LEU A 74 -0.04 -3.25 -5.74
C LEU A 74 0.99 -2.90 -6.79
N GLN A 75 2.17 -2.40 -6.38
CA GLN A 75 3.28 -2.14 -7.29
C GLN A 75 3.80 -3.44 -7.92
N PHE A 76 3.96 -4.50 -7.13
CA PHE A 76 4.36 -5.80 -7.63
C PHE A 76 3.32 -6.40 -8.59
N GLN A 77 2.03 -6.31 -8.26
CA GLN A 77 0.94 -6.75 -9.14
C GLN A 77 0.93 -5.97 -10.46
N ALA A 78 1.06 -4.64 -10.41
CA ALA A 78 1.16 -3.81 -11.61
C ALA A 78 2.37 -4.21 -12.48
N TYR A 79 3.52 -4.51 -11.85
CA TYR A 79 4.69 -5.02 -12.56
C TYR A 79 4.42 -6.38 -13.23
N SER A 80 3.83 -7.34 -12.49
CA SER A 80 3.48 -8.67 -13.02
C SER A 80 2.46 -8.64 -14.16
N LEU A 81 1.56 -7.65 -14.17
CA LEU A 81 0.55 -7.45 -15.22
C LEU A 81 1.06 -6.62 -16.41
N GLY A 82 2.34 -6.23 -16.44
CA GLY A 82 2.90 -5.37 -17.49
C GLY A 82 2.41 -3.92 -17.43
N LEU A 83 1.82 -3.50 -16.31
CA LEU A 83 1.32 -2.15 -16.05
C LEU A 83 2.33 -1.27 -15.30
N GLU A 84 3.62 -1.64 -15.25
CA GLU A 84 4.66 -0.89 -14.54
C GLU A 84 4.69 0.59 -14.97
N SER A 85 4.70 0.86 -16.28
CA SER A 85 4.67 2.21 -16.84
C SER A 85 3.39 2.98 -16.52
N ARG A 86 2.32 2.26 -16.14
CA ARG A 86 1.00 2.79 -15.80
C ARG A 86 0.75 2.82 -14.29
N PHE A 87 1.74 2.52 -13.44
CA PHE A 87 1.53 2.50 -11.99
C PHE A 87 1.06 3.85 -11.43
N GLN A 88 1.50 4.97 -12.04
CA GLN A 88 0.98 6.30 -11.71
C GLN A 88 -0.52 6.44 -12.03
N GLN A 89 -1.00 5.82 -13.10
CA GLN A 89 -2.42 5.79 -13.43
C GLN A 89 -3.19 4.90 -12.44
N VAL A 90 -2.61 3.77 -12.02
CA VAL A 90 -3.20 2.90 -10.98
C VAL A 90 -3.40 3.67 -9.68
N LYS A 91 -2.42 4.48 -9.23
CA LYS A 91 -2.58 5.30 -8.02
C LYS A 91 -3.67 6.38 -8.14
N LYS A 92 -3.80 7.00 -9.33
CA LYS A 92 -4.88 7.95 -9.59
C LYS A 92 -6.24 7.27 -9.59
N ALA A 93 -6.36 6.15 -10.30
CA ALA A 93 -7.56 5.33 -10.31
C ALA A 93 -7.90 4.80 -8.92
N TYR A 94 -6.92 4.55 -8.05
CA TYR A 94 -7.16 4.15 -6.66
C TYR A 94 -7.84 5.25 -5.84
N ALA A 95 -7.40 6.51 -6.00
CA ALA A 95 -8.06 7.65 -5.37
C ALA A 95 -9.48 7.86 -5.93
N GLU A 96 -9.66 7.73 -7.25
CA GLU A 96 -10.97 7.82 -7.91
C GLU A 96 -11.92 6.70 -7.48
N ALA A 97 -11.45 5.45 -7.48
CA ALA A 97 -12.19 4.28 -7.01
C ALA A 97 -12.62 4.44 -5.56
N ASN A 98 -11.78 4.99 -4.69
CA ASN A 98 -12.15 5.29 -3.31
C ASN A 98 -13.33 6.28 -3.24
N LYS A 99 -13.34 7.33 -4.07
CA LYS A 99 -14.46 8.29 -4.10
C LYS A 99 -15.72 7.68 -4.70
N LEU A 100 -15.61 6.86 -5.76
CA LEU A 100 -16.73 6.12 -6.35
C LEU A 100 -17.39 5.17 -5.34
N LEU A 101 -16.60 4.58 -4.44
CA LEU A 101 -17.09 3.70 -3.38
C LEU A 101 -17.56 4.44 -2.12
N GLY A 102 -17.62 5.78 -2.13
CA GLY A 102 -18.14 6.57 -1.00
C GLY A 102 -17.09 6.99 0.04
N ASP A 103 -15.83 7.17 -0.38
CA ASP A 103 -14.73 7.66 0.45
C ASP A 103 -14.41 6.79 1.67
N LEU A 104 -13.99 5.55 1.39
CA LEU A 104 -13.80 4.52 2.40
C LEU A 104 -12.57 4.76 3.28
N ILE A 105 -12.68 4.27 4.52
CA ILE A 105 -11.51 3.93 5.33
C ILE A 105 -10.89 2.67 4.72
N LYS A 106 -9.65 2.78 4.24
CA LYS A 106 -8.96 1.73 3.48
C LYS A 106 -8.04 0.93 4.39
N VAL A 107 -8.54 -0.19 4.86
CA VAL A 107 -7.77 -1.23 5.57
C VAL A 107 -8.21 -2.59 5.05
N THR A 108 -7.45 -3.67 5.26
CA THR A 108 -7.94 -5.00 4.88
C THR A 108 -9.27 -5.29 5.62
N PRO A 109 -10.36 -5.68 4.92
CA PRO A 109 -10.45 -6.01 3.48
C PRO A 109 -10.85 -4.87 2.51
N SER A 110 -11.39 -3.73 2.97
CA SER A 110 -11.86 -2.62 2.10
C SER A 110 -10.77 -2.07 1.16
N SER A 111 -9.52 -2.02 1.62
CA SER A 111 -8.40 -1.55 0.81
C SER A 111 -8.16 -2.44 -0.42
N LYS A 112 -8.39 -3.76 -0.29
CA LYS A 112 -8.32 -4.70 -1.41
C LYS A 112 -9.40 -4.42 -2.45
N VAL A 113 -10.63 -4.15 -2.02
CA VAL A 113 -11.76 -3.79 -2.91
C VAL A 113 -11.42 -2.56 -3.76
N VAL A 114 -10.92 -1.50 -3.12
CA VAL A 114 -10.48 -0.28 -3.84
C VAL A 114 -9.35 -0.59 -4.82
N GLY A 115 -8.40 -1.45 -4.42
CA GLY A 115 -7.29 -1.87 -5.27
C GLY A 115 -7.72 -2.64 -6.52
N ASP A 116 -8.60 -3.61 -6.35
CA ASP A 116 -9.15 -4.41 -7.46
C ASP A 116 -9.96 -3.51 -8.42
N PHE A 117 -10.72 -2.56 -7.87
CA PHE A 117 -11.50 -1.61 -8.67
C PHE A 117 -10.61 -0.65 -9.47
N ALA A 118 -9.55 -0.13 -8.85
CA ALA A 118 -8.56 0.73 -9.51
C ALA A 118 -7.87 0.02 -10.67
N GLN A 119 -7.49 -1.24 -10.48
CA GLN A 119 -6.89 -2.06 -11.54
C GLN A 119 -7.88 -2.29 -12.68
N PHE A 120 -9.14 -2.60 -12.36
CA PHE A 120 -10.22 -2.75 -13.34
C PHE A 120 -10.40 -1.48 -14.19
N MET A 121 -10.42 -0.30 -13.55
CA MET A 121 -10.53 0.98 -14.27
C MET A 121 -9.35 1.19 -15.23
N VAL A 122 -8.11 0.97 -14.79
CA VAL A 122 -6.91 1.17 -15.62
C VAL A 122 -6.82 0.16 -16.77
N GLN A 123 -7.14 -1.11 -16.51
CA GLN A 123 -7.12 -2.16 -17.53
C GLN A 123 -8.13 -1.89 -18.65
N ASN A 124 -9.31 -1.39 -18.30
CA ASN A 124 -10.39 -1.08 -19.26
C ASN A 124 -10.37 0.37 -19.77
N ASN A 125 -9.36 1.17 -19.37
CA ASN A 125 -9.24 2.60 -19.71
C ASN A 125 -10.50 3.42 -19.35
N LEU A 126 -11.10 3.12 -18.20
CA LEU A 126 -12.31 3.79 -17.71
C LEU A 126 -11.92 4.98 -16.83
N THR A 127 -12.57 6.12 -17.07
CA THR A 127 -12.58 7.24 -16.12
C THR A 127 -13.65 7.02 -15.05
N ALA A 128 -13.59 7.77 -13.95
CA ALA A 128 -14.66 7.73 -12.94
C ALA A 128 -16.05 8.02 -13.54
N SER A 129 -16.14 8.96 -14.48
CA SER A 129 -17.40 9.27 -15.18
C SER A 129 -17.87 8.13 -16.09
N ASP A 130 -16.95 7.41 -16.75
CA ASP A 130 -17.32 6.23 -17.55
C ASP A 130 -17.92 5.14 -16.68
N VAL A 131 -17.34 4.93 -15.49
CA VAL A 131 -17.81 3.94 -14.54
C VAL A 131 -19.23 4.22 -14.08
N GLU A 132 -19.53 5.47 -13.72
CA GLU A 132 -20.88 5.86 -13.30
C GLU A 132 -21.91 5.73 -14.44
N GLN A 133 -21.54 6.14 -15.66
CA GLN A 133 -22.45 6.10 -16.81
C GLN A 133 -22.70 4.70 -17.34
N LYS A 134 -21.71 3.81 -17.27
CA LYS A 134 -21.76 2.45 -17.83
C LYS A 134 -21.90 1.37 -16.75
N ALA A 135 -22.23 1.74 -15.52
CA ALA A 135 -22.28 0.81 -14.39
C ALA A 135 -23.19 -0.41 -14.65
N GLU A 136 -24.27 -0.23 -15.42
CA GLU A 136 -25.21 -1.31 -15.77
C GLU A 136 -24.63 -2.35 -16.73
N GLU A 137 -23.60 -1.99 -17.50
CA GLU A 137 -22.99 -2.84 -18.54
C GLU A 137 -21.64 -3.44 -18.10
N LEU A 138 -21.01 -2.86 -17.08
CA LEU A 138 -19.67 -3.22 -16.65
C LEU A 138 -19.66 -4.48 -15.76
N SER A 139 -18.80 -5.43 -16.13
CA SER A 139 -18.51 -6.61 -15.29
C SER A 139 -17.50 -6.25 -14.20
N PHE A 140 -17.98 -5.70 -13.09
CA PHE A 140 -17.13 -5.34 -11.95
C PHE A 140 -16.41 -6.55 -11.33
N PRO A 141 -15.23 -6.36 -10.69
CA PRO A 141 -14.59 -7.39 -9.90
C PRO A 141 -15.52 -7.95 -8.81
N SER A 142 -15.43 -9.25 -8.52
CA SER A 142 -16.29 -9.89 -7.51
C SER A 142 -16.17 -9.23 -6.14
N SER A 143 -14.96 -8.77 -5.77
CA SER A 143 -14.72 -8.06 -4.52
C SER A 143 -15.51 -6.75 -4.39
N VAL A 144 -15.73 -6.04 -5.51
CA VAL A 144 -16.55 -4.81 -5.56
C VAL A 144 -18.04 -5.16 -5.44
N VAL A 145 -18.49 -6.18 -6.16
CA VAL A 145 -19.89 -6.64 -6.10
C VAL A 145 -20.23 -7.14 -4.69
N GLU A 146 -19.37 -7.98 -4.10
CA GLU A 146 -19.53 -8.51 -2.74
C GLU A 146 -19.52 -7.40 -1.68
N PHE A 147 -18.66 -6.39 -1.87
CA PHE A 147 -18.66 -5.20 -1.03
C PHE A 147 -19.98 -4.45 -1.09
N MET A 148 -20.51 -4.19 -2.30
CA MET A 148 -21.80 -3.51 -2.49
C MET A 148 -22.99 -4.32 -1.98
N GLN A 149 -22.87 -5.65 -1.92
CA GLN A 149 -23.85 -6.55 -1.31
C GLN A 149 -23.79 -6.56 0.22
N GLY A 150 -22.82 -5.89 0.84
CA GLY A 150 -22.66 -5.82 2.28
C GLY A 150 -21.99 -7.04 2.91
N PHE A 151 -21.28 -7.88 2.15
CA PHE A 151 -20.56 -9.03 2.74
C PHE A 151 -19.41 -8.62 3.67
N ILE A 152 -18.93 -7.39 3.52
CA ILE A 152 -17.74 -6.88 4.19
C ILE A 152 -18.08 -5.74 5.19
N GLY A 153 -19.36 -5.36 5.29
CA GLY A 153 -19.79 -4.26 6.14
C GLY A 153 -21.22 -3.80 5.84
N LYS A 154 -21.58 -2.64 6.38
CA LYS A 154 -22.84 -1.96 6.10
C LYS A 154 -22.59 -0.69 5.32
#